data_AF-A0A8H3ZHC3-F1
#
_entry.id   AF-A0A8H3ZHC3-F1
#
_cell.length_a   1.000
_cell.length_b   1.000
_cell.length_c   1.000
_cell.angle_alpha   90.00
_cell.angle_beta   90.00
_cell.angle_gamma   90.00
#
_symmetry.space_group_name_H-M   'P 1'
#
loop_
_entity.id
_entity.type
_entity.pdbx_description
1 polymer ?
#
loop_
_entity_poly.entity_id
_entity_poly.type
_entity_poly.pdbx_seq_one_letter_code
_entity_poly.pdbx_strand_id
1 'polypeptide(L)'
;MLDTEKAIADDLIGILWRVNRLGDAVGSVQKFEIARKELFASMFDGWDTNGKTKPPNRTRDRAFEDTVVLISHLAQDAPLAASRKRTSDGSPAPLSSPPKSNAKRLAGAPVYIKVVVDFPIHQITFPMVDGNGAVFPANIVMRPVNDDIDLPTLRSNCTLQWDDAELERVGRANIAWAVY
;
A
#
# COMPACT_ATOMS: atom_id res chain seq x y z
N MET A 1 -15.92 23.60 22.79
CA MET A 1 -14.80 23.09 21.96
C MET A 1 -13.54 23.35 22.75
N LEU A 2 -12.75 22.30 22.99
CA LEU A 2 -11.56 22.38 23.83
C LEU A 2 -10.48 23.23 23.13
N ASP A 3 -9.87 24.16 23.85
CA ASP A 3 -8.79 25.06 23.42
C ASP A 3 -7.50 24.35 22.95
N THR A 4 -7.48 23.02 22.87
CA THR A 4 -6.33 22.21 22.49
C THR A 4 -6.00 22.23 21.00
N GLU A 5 -6.88 22.73 20.13
CA GLU A 5 -6.63 22.75 18.68
C GLU A 5 -5.71 23.90 18.20
N LYS A 6 -5.31 24.83 19.09
CA LYS A 6 -4.43 25.97 18.74
C LYS A 6 -3.00 25.86 19.25
N ALA A 7 -2.56 24.68 19.68
CA ALA A 7 -1.19 24.47 20.11
C ALA A 7 -0.31 24.08 18.92
N ILE A 8 0.19 25.08 18.17
CA ILE A 8 1.55 24.91 17.64
C ILE A 8 2.43 24.73 18.87
N ALA A 9 3.28 23.72 18.85
CA ALA A 9 4.22 23.53 19.94
C ALA A 9 5.08 24.81 20.03
N ASP A 10 5.01 25.51 21.17
CA ASP A 10 5.55 26.86 21.35
C ASP A 10 7.07 26.92 21.04
N ASP A 11 7.75 25.78 21.17
CA ASP A 11 9.14 25.56 20.75
C ASP A 11 9.38 25.72 19.23
N LEU A 12 8.36 25.50 18.40
CA LEU A 12 8.44 25.66 16.94
C LEU A 12 8.18 27.09 16.45
N ILE A 13 7.55 27.95 17.26
CA ILE A 13 7.15 29.31 16.85
C ILE A 13 8.37 30.14 16.44
N GLY A 14 9.47 30.08 17.20
CA GLY A 14 10.69 30.80 16.87
C GLY A 14 11.37 30.33 15.58
N ILE A 15 11.26 29.04 15.26
CA ILE A 15 11.78 28.44 14.03
C ILE A 15 10.92 28.89 12.85
N LEU A 16 9.60 28.71 12.95
CA LEU A 16 8.63 29.07 11.90
C LEU A 16 8.65 30.57 11.60
N TRP A 17 8.78 31.42 12.62
CA TRP A 17 8.90 32.87 12.47
C TRP A 17 10.12 33.27 11.62
N ARG A 18 11.27 32.65 11.91
CA ARG A 18 12.52 32.89 11.17
C ARG A 18 12.44 32.39 9.73
N VAL A 19 11.90 31.18 9.53
CA VAL A 19 11.77 30.56 8.20
C VAL A 19 10.82 31.36 7.30
N ASN A 20 9.73 31.91 7.86
CA ASN A 20 8.81 32.78 7.15
C ASN A 20 9.31 34.23 6.96
N ARG A 21 10.55 34.53 7.35
CA ARG A 21 11.21 35.85 7.18
C ARG A 21 10.44 37.01 7.83
N LEU A 22 9.73 36.74 8.93
CA LEU A 22 8.89 37.72 9.65
C LEU A 22 9.67 38.61 10.63
N GLY A 23 11.01 38.52 10.65
CA GLY A 23 11.89 39.41 11.42
C GLY A 23 12.79 38.67 12.43
N ASP A 24 13.43 39.44 13.32
CA ASP A 24 14.39 38.94 14.31
C ASP A 24 13.72 38.30 15.55
N ALA A 25 14.52 37.54 16.30
CA ALA A 25 14.10 36.64 17.36
C ALA A 25 13.12 37.26 18.38
N VAL A 26 12.14 36.45 18.76
CA VAL A 26 11.06 36.78 19.69
C VAL A 26 11.60 36.88 21.13
N GLY A 27 12.12 38.04 21.49
CA GLY A 27 12.81 38.26 22.77
C GLY A 27 11.92 38.55 23.99
N SER A 28 10.59 38.55 23.85
CA SER A 28 9.68 38.77 24.98
C SER A 28 8.37 38.00 24.84
N VAL A 29 7.73 37.68 25.96
CA VAL A 29 6.44 36.96 26.01
C VAL A 29 5.35 37.69 25.21
N GLN A 30 5.30 39.02 25.26
CA GLN A 30 4.35 39.81 24.48
C GLN A 30 4.63 39.75 22.96
N LYS A 31 5.91 39.77 22.56
CA LYS A 31 6.27 39.56 21.15
C LYS A 31 5.96 38.13 20.69
N PHE A 32 6.01 37.17 21.60
CA PHE A 32 5.69 35.77 21.33
C PHE A 32 4.21 35.55 21.06
N GLU A 33 3.34 36.17 21.83
CA GLU A 33 1.90 36.11 21.59
C GLU A 33 1.48 36.81 20.28
N ILE A 34 2.13 37.93 19.95
CA ILE A 34 1.91 38.61 18.66
C ILE A 34 2.40 37.72 17.52
N ALA A 35 3.61 37.17 17.65
CA ALA A 35 4.20 36.28 16.65
C ALA A 35 3.35 35.03 16.41
N ARG A 36 2.83 34.42 17.48
CA ARG A 36 1.89 33.30 17.40
C ARG A 36 0.66 33.66 16.60
N LYS A 37 0.02 34.80 16.91
CA LYS A 37 -1.20 35.24 16.22
C LYS A 37 -0.96 35.54 14.74
N GLU A 38 0.12 36.23 14.41
CA GLU A 38 0.46 36.56 13.02
C GLU A 38 0.85 35.31 12.21
N LEU A 39 1.60 34.39 12.82
CA LEU A 39 1.95 33.13 12.18
C LEU A 39 0.70 32.28 11.91
N PHE A 40 -0.19 32.13 12.90
CA PHE A 40 -1.46 31.43 12.70
C PHE A 40 -2.32 32.13 11.63
N ALA A 41 -2.48 33.45 11.72
CA ALA A 41 -3.25 34.19 10.73
C ALA A 41 -2.68 34.01 9.32
N SER A 42 -1.36 34.02 9.15
CA SER A 42 -0.70 33.81 7.86
C SER A 42 -0.77 32.37 7.36
N MET A 43 -0.68 31.36 8.23
CA MET A 43 -0.75 29.95 7.84
C MET A 43 -2.18 29.54 7.45
N PHE A 44 -3.18 30.15 8.07
CA PHE A 44 -4.59 29.85 7.87
C PHE A 44 -5.32 30.96 7.08
N ASP A 45 -4.59 31.90 6.48
CA ASP A 45 -5.18 32.93 5.62
C ASP A 45 -5.76 32.26 4.37
N GLY A 46 -7.04 32.50 4.10
CA GLY A 46 -7.79 31.81 3.04
C GLY A 46 -8.17 30.35 3.34
N TRP A 47 -7.87 29.82 4.53
CA TRP A 47 -8.30 28.47 4.91
C TRP A 47 -9.76 28.48 5.35
N ASP A 48 -10.66 27.94 4.51
CA ASP A 48 -12.07 27.76 4.83
C ASP A 48 -12.37 26.31 5.25
N THR A 49 -12.73 26.10 6.51
CA THR A 49 -13.16 24.78 7.01
C THR A 49 -14.56 24.40 6.55
N ASN A 50 -15.32 25.32 5.93
CA ASN A 50 -16.65 25.05 5.39
C ASN A 50 -16.59 24.50 3.95
N GLY A 51 -15.41 24.49 3.33
CA GLY A 51 -15.18 23.81 2.07
C GLY A 51 -15.37 22.31 2.26
N LYS A 52 -16.37 21.72 1.58
CA LYS A 52 -16.47 20.26 1.49
C LYS A 52 -15.22 19.74 0.78
N THR A 53 -14.25 19.26 1.54
CA THR A 53 -13.09 18.53 0.99
C THR A 53 -13.64 17.35 0.20
N LYS A 54 -13.42 17.37 -1.11
CA LYS A 54 -13.81 16.25 -1.96
C LYS A 54 -13.05 15.02 -1.46
N PRO A 55 -13.73 13.86 -1.30
CA PRO A 55 -13.03 12.65 -0.92
C PRO A 55 -11.92 12.37 -1.94
N PRO A 56 -10.78 11.84 -1.51
CA PRO A 56 -9.68 11.55 -2.41
C PRO A 56 -10.18 10.66 -3.55
N ASN A 57 -9.64 10.89 -4.75
CA ASN A 57 -9.98 10.07 -5.90
C ASN A 57 -9.70 8.60 -5.59
N ARG A 58 -10.60 7.72 -6.01
CA ARG A 58 -10.37 6.28 -5.88
C ARG A 58 -9.07 5.91 -6.58
N THR A 59 -8.12 5.39 -5.81
CA THR A 59 -6.86 4.85 -6.35
C THR A 59 -7.16 3.68 -7.29
N ARG A 60 -6.37 3.54 -8.36
CA ARG A 60 -6.43 2.37 -9.26
C ARG A 60 -6.34 1.06 -8.44
N ASP A 61 -7.03 0.03 -8.94
CA ASP A 61 -6.91 -1.33 -8.41
C ASP A 61 -5.52 -1.92 -8.78
N ARG A 62 -4.94 -2.74 -7.91
CA ARG A 62 -3.62 -3.36 -8.15
C ARG A 62 -3.68 -4.29 -9.36
N ALA A 63 -2.73 -4.18 -10.29
CA ALA A 63 -2.58 -5.21 -11.31
C ALA A 63 -1.92 -6.45 -10.70
N PHE A 64 -2.13 -7.61 -11.32
CA PHE A 64 -1.53 -8.85 -10.84
C PHE A 64 0.00 -8.79 -10.90
N GLU A 65 0.53 -8.32 -12.03
CA GLU A 65 1.95 -8.14 -12.31
C GLU A 65 2.67 -7.24 -11.30
N ASP A 66 2.00 -6.19 -10.80
CA ASP A 66 2.52 -5.27 -9.77
C ASP A 66 2.82 -5.99 -8.43
N THR A 67 2.30 -7.20 -8.24
CA THR A 67 2.34 -7.90 -6.94
C THR A 67 3.07 -9.23 -6.98
N VAL A 68 3.59 -9.65 -8.14
CA VAL A 68 4.12 -11.00 -8.32
C VAL A 68 5.41 -11.05 -9.13
N VAL A 69 6.22 -12.07 -8.88
CA VAL A 69 7.42 -12.39 -9.67
C VAL A 69 7.35 -13.86 -10.10
N LEU A 70 7.65 -14.12 -11.37
CA LEU A 70 7.74 -15.49 -11.91
C LEU A 70 8.95 -16.20 -11.31
N ILE A 71 8.74 -17.40 -10.75
CA ILE A 71 9.81 -18.16 -10.10
C ILE A 71 10.07 -19.51 -10.75
N SER A 72 9.06 -20.12 -11.37
CA SER A 72 9.13 -21.51 -11.83
C SER A 72 8.01 -21.80 -12.81
N HIS A 73 8.08 -22.97 -13.45
CA HIS A 73 6.92 -23.62 -14.05
C HIS A 73 6.56 -24.89 -13.27
N LEU A 74 5.31 -25.32 -13.32
CA LEU A 74 4.88 -26.59 -12.74
C LEU A 74 5.51 -27.75 -13.52
N ALA A 75 6.09 -28.73 -12.81
CA ALA A 75 6.63 -29.94 -13.43
C ALA A 75 5.52 -30.95 -13.78
N GLN A 76 4.40 -30.90 -13.05
CA GLN A 76 3.23 -31.76 -13.20
C GLN A 76 1.97 -30.97 -12.86
N ASP A 77 0.80 -31.53 -13.16
CA ASP A 77 -0.47 -30.91 -12.80
C ASP A 77 -0.57 -30.69 -11.28
N ALA A 78 -1.04 -29.51 -10.89
CA ALA A 78 -1.24 -29.11 -9.50
C ALA A 78 -2.72 -29.24 -9.10
N PRO A 79 -3.01 -29.49 -7.81
CA PRO A 79 -4.37 -29.54 -7.30
C PRO A 79 -5.15 -28.27 -7.64
N LEU A 80 -6.44 -28.40 -7.93
CA LEU A 80 -7.29 -27.25 -8.23
C LEU A 80 -7.39 -26.31 -7.02
N ALA A 81 -7.48 -25.01 -7.30
CA ALA A 81 -7.74 -24.03 -6.26
C ALA A 81 -9.09 -24.33 -5.60
N ALA A 82 -9.10 -24.39 -4.27
CA ALA A 82 -10.35 -24.48 -3.52
C ALA A 82 -11.23 -23.26 -3.81
N SER A 83 -12.52 -23.48 -4.03
CA SER A 83 -13.49 -22.41 -4.19
C SER A 83 -13.49 -21.54 -2.93
N ARG A 84 -13.23 -20.24 -3.09
CA ARG A 84 -13.40 -19.26 -2.00
C ARG A 84 -14.84 -18.77 -1.86
N LYS A 85 -15.72 -19.11 -2.81
CA LYS A 85 -17.14 -18.77 -2.69
C LYS A 85 -17.71 -19.58 -1.54
N ARG A 86 -18.33 -18.89 -0.59
CA ARG A 86 -19.10 -19.51 0.48
C ARG A 86 -20.58 -19.42 0.14
N THR A 87 -21.34 -20.46 0.47
CA THR A 87 -22.79 -20.42 0.50
C THR A 87 -23.26 -19.51 1.64
N SER A 88 -24.55 -19.14 1.64
CA SER A 88 -25.14 -18.23 2.63
C SER A 88 -25.06 -18.74 4.07
N ASP A 89 -24.84 -20.03 4.27
CA ASP A 89 -24.60 -20.72 5.54
C ASP A 89 -23.11 -20.72 5.98
N GLY A 90 -22.22 -20.12 5.18
CA GLY A 90 -20.77 -20.08 5.44
C GLY A 90 -20.00 -21.32 4.99
N SER A 91 -20.67 -22.35 4.48
CA SER A 91 -20.03 -23.55 3.92
C SER A 91 -19.31 -23.23 2.60
N PRO A 92 -18.27 -23.99 2.20
CA PRO A 92 -17.67 -23.83 0.88
C PRO A 92 -18.71 -24.14 -0.20
N ALA A 93 -18.97 -23.20 -1.10
CA ALA A 93 -19.88 -23.44 -2.21
C ALA A 93 -19.31 -24.58 -3.08
N PRO A 94 -20.13 -25.59 -3.45
CA PRO A 94 -19.69 -26.65 -4.33
C PRO A 94 -19.14 -26.02 -5.61
N LEU A 95 -18.02 -26.55 -6.10
CA LEU A 95 -17.37 -26.13 -7.33
C LEU A 95 -18.39 -26.29 -8.47
N SER A 96 -19.14 -25.23 -8.77
CA SER A 96 -20.12 -25.24 -9.84
C SER A 96 -19.35 -25.31 -11.15
N SER A 97 -19.36 -26.51 -11.75
CA SER A 97 -18.75 -26.81 -13.06
C SER A 97 -17.22 -26.91 -13.03
N PRO A 98 -16.61 -27.76 -13.89
CA PRO A 98 -15.15 -27.78 -14.02
C PRO A 98 -14.68 -26.36 -14.36
N PRO A 99 -13.71 -25.79 -13.63
CA PRO A 99 -13.30 -24.41 -13.87
C PRO A 99 -12.83 -24.29 -15.32
N LYS A 100 -13.56 -23.51 -16.13
CA LYS A 100 -13.07 -23.08 -17.44
C LYS A 100 -11.76 -22.34 -17.18
N SER A 101 -10.64 -22.96 -17.57
CA SER A 101 -9.23 -22.55 -17.39
C SER A 101 -8.45 -23.12 -16.20
N ASN A 102 -8.50 -24.44 -16.00
CA ASN A 102 -7.45 -25.16 -15.26
C ASN A 102 -6.06 -25.11 -15.94
N ALA A 103 -5.93 -24.51 -17.13
CA ALA A 103 -4.66 -24.35 -17.85
C ALA A 103 -3.55 -23.71 -16.99
N LYS A 104 -3.90 -22.91 -15.98
CA LYS A 104 -2.95 -22.27 -15.05
C LYS A 104 -2.41 -23.20 -13.96
N ARG A 105 -2.92 -24.42 -13.86
CA ARG A 105 -2.46 -25.46 -12.94
C ARG A 105 -2.07 -26.77 -13.64
N LEU A 106 -2.02 -26.78 -14.96
CA LEU A 106 -1.46 -27.90 -15.71
C LEU A 106 0.07 -27.87 -15.69
N ALA A 107 0.70 -29.00 -15.98
CA ALA A 107 2.13 -29.09 -16.22
C ALA A 107 2.60 -28.01 -17.22
N GLY A 108 3.71 -27.34 -16.90
CA GLY A 108 4.24 -26.22 -17.68
C GLY A 108 3.60 -24.86 -17.36
N ALA A 109 2.57 -24.77 -16.51
CA ALA A 109 2.01 -23.48 -16.14
C ALA A 109 2.96 -22.68 -15.22
N PRO A 110 2.96 -21.34 -15.30
CA PRO A 110 3.84 -20.49 -14.50
C PRO A 110 3.43 -20.48 -13.02
N VAL A 111 4.45 -20.49 -12.16
CA VAL A 111 4.35 -20.34 -10.70
C VAL A 111 5.00 -19.03 -10.31
N TYR A 112 4.28 -18.23 -9.55
CA TYR A 112 4.75 -16.92 -9.10
C TYR A 112 4.89 -16.91 -7.57
N ILE A 113 5.78 -16.07 -7.05
CA ILE A 113 5.69 -15.58 -5.67
C ILE A 113 4.89 -14.30 -5.69
N LYS A 114 4.01 -14.13 -4.69
CA LYS A 114 3.21 -12.92 -4.51
C LYS A 114 3.53 -12.24 -3.18
N VAL A 115 3.67 -10.91 -3.19
CA VAL A 115 3.75 -10.13 -1.94
C VAL A 115 2.36 -10.04 -1.31
N VAL A 116 2.27 -10.42 -0.03
CA VAL A 116 1.08 -10.24 0.80
C VAL A 116 1.49 -9.55 2.08
N VAL A 117 1.00 -8.32 2.27
CA VAL A 117 1.21 -7.53 3.48
C VAL A 117 -0.01 -7.70 4.39
N ASP A 118 0.22 -8.24 5.58
CA ASP A 118 -0.75 -8.29 6.66
C ASP A 118 -0.46 -7.15 7.64
N PHE A 119 -1.22 -6.06 7.49
CA PHE A 119 -1.06 -4.86 8.31
C PHE A 119 -1.35 -5.10 9.81
N PRO A 120 -2.43 -5.79 10.20
CA PRO A 120 -2.71 -6.10 11.61
C PRO A 120 -1.56 -6.74 12.39
N ILE A 121 -0.83 -7.66 11.76
CA ILE A 121 0.28 -8.38 12.41
C ILE A 121 1.66 -7.93 11.92
N HIS A 122 1.72 -6.86 11.14
CA HIS A 122 2.94 -6.29 10.57
C HIS A 122 3.85 -7.32 9.89
N GLN A 123 3.23 -8.25 9.14
CA GLN A 123 3.95 -9.35 8.52
C GLN A 123 3.87 -9.28 6.99
N ILE A 124 4.99 -9.52 6.33
CA ILE A 124 5.05 -9.73 4.88
C ILE A 124 5.23 -11.22 4.62
N THR A 125 4.34 -11.78 3.79
CA THR A 125 4.40 -13.18 3.37
C THR A 125 4.52 -13.29 1.85
N PHE A 126 5.07 -14.43 1.41
CA PHE A 126 5.42 -14.68 0.02
C PHE A 126 4.86 -16.02 -0.47
N PRO A 127 3.52 -16.21 -0.47
CA PRO A 127 2.93 -17.45 -0.97
C PRO A 127 3.23 -17.67 -2.45
N MET A 128 3.36 -18.94 -2.83
CA MET A 128 3.40 -19.35 -4.23
C MET A 128 1.97 -19.38 -4.79
N VAL A 129 1.76 -18.77 -5.95
CA VAL A 129 0.45 -18.60 -6.57
C VAL A 129 0.46 -18.97 -8.05
N ASP A 130 -0.71 -19.37 -8.56
CA ASP A 130 -0.95 -19.50 -9.99
C ASP A 130 -1.17 -18.13 -10.66
N GLY A 131 -1.32 -18.13 -11.99
CA GLY A 131 -1.58 -16.92 -12.78
C GLY A 131 -2.91 -16.20 -12.48
N ASN A 132 -3.76 -16.74 -11.60
CA ASN A 132 -4.96 -16.06 -11.09
C ASN A 132 -4.76 -15.55 -9.64
N GLY A 133 -3.57 -15.72 -9.07
CA GLY A 133 -3.27 -15.37 -7.69
C GLY A 133 -3.81 -16.33 -6.65
N ALA A 134 -4.28 -17.52 -7.05
CA ALA A 134 -4.69 -18.55 -6.09
C ALA A 134 -3.47 -19.33 -5.59
N VAL A 135 -3.41 -19.50 -4.28
CA VAL A 135 -2.27 -20.11 -3.56
C VAL A 135 -2.15 -21.59 -3.91
N PHE A 136 -0.92 -22.06 -4.09
CA PHE A 136 -0.59 -23.47 -4.23
C PHE A 136 -0.47 -24.14 -2.86
N PRO A 137 -0.78 -25.44 -2.74
CA PRO A 137 -0.40 -26.21 -1.56
C PRO A 137 1.12 -26.35 -1.49
N ALA A 138 1.67 -26.62 -0.30
CA ALA A 138 3.12 -26.63 -0.05
C ALA A 138 3.89 -27.71 -0.84
N ASN A 139 3.21 -28.71 -1.38
CA ASN A 139 3.79 -29.91 -2.00
C ASN A 139 3.72 -29.92 -3.53
N ILE A 140 3.72 -28.75 -4.19
CA ILE A 140 3.80 -28.69 -5.65
C ILE A 140 5.20 -29.05 -6.16
N VAL A 141 5.26 -29.73 -7.31
CA VAL A 141 6.54 -30.06 -7.97
C VAL A 141 6.80 -29.01 -9.04
N MET A 142 7.98 -28.40 -8.97
CA MET A 142 8.37 -27.23 -9.74
C MET A 142 9.59 -27.54 -10.60
N ARG A 143 9.61 -27.02 -11.82
CA ARG A 143 10.78 -26.97 -12.70
C ARG A 143 11.35 -25.55 -12.68
N PRO A 144 12.56 -25.34 -12.15
CA PRO A 144 13.17 -24.01 -12.08
C PRO A 144 13.26 -23.36 -13.47
N VAL A 145 13.07 -22.03 -13.54
CA VAL A 145 13.28 -21.26 -14.78
C VAL A 145 14.78 -21.14 -15.08
N ASN A 146 15.61 -21.05 -14.04
CA ASN A 146 17.07 -21.01 -14.10
C ASN A 146 17.65 -21.85 -12.95
N ASP A 147 18.82 -22.45 -13.15
CA ASP A 147 19.47 -23.29 -12.13
C ASP A 147 19.93 -22.48 -10.90
N ASP A 148 20.08 -21.15 -11.02
CA ASP A 148 20.54 -20.23 -9.98
C ASP A 148 19.40 -19.38 -9.35
N ILE A 149 18.28 -20.00 -8.99
CA ILE A 149 17.18 -19.28 -8.33
C ILE A 149 17.50 -19.04 -6.84
N ASP A 150 17.85 -17.79 -6.51
CA ASP A 150 17.94 -17.32 -5.13
C ASP A 150 16.61 -16.72 -4.65
N LEU A 151 15.89 -17.48 -3.82
CA LEU A 151 14.58 -17.07 -3.28
C LEU A 151 14.62 -15.76 -2.46
N PRO A 152 15.61 -15.53 -1.56
CA PRO A 152 15.82 -14.23 -0.94
C PRO A 152 15.83 -13.07 -1.93
N THR A 153 16.66 -13.13 -2.98
CA THR A 153 16.72 -12.10 -4.02
C THR A 153 15.37 -11.89 -4.72
N LEU A 154 14.66 -12.97 -5.06
CA LEU A 154 13.35 -12.87 -5.71
C LEU A 154 12.30 -12.23 -4.79
N ARG A 155 12.34 -12.51 -3.49
CA ARG A 155 11.45 -11.87 -2.51
C ARG A 155 11.73 -10.38 -2.39
N SER A 156 13.00 -10.00 -2.28
CA SER A 156 13.42 -8.58 -2.27
C SER A 156 12.96 -7.85 -3.52
N ASN A 157 13.16 -8.44 -4.71
CA ASN A 157 12.70 -7.86 -5.98
C ASN A 157 11.18 -7.72 -6.02
N CYS A 158 10.44 -8.72 -5.55
CA CYS A 158 8.98 -8.68 -5.49
C CYS A 158 8.48 -7.58 -4.55
N THR A 159 9.13 -7.39 -3.39
CA THR A 159 8.81 -6.29 -2.48
C THR A 159 9.11 -4.93 -3.08
N LEU A 160 10.27 -4.74 -3.71
CA LEU A 160 10.62 -3.46 -4.35
C LEU A 160 9.64 -3.10 -5.46
N GLN A 161 9.30 -4.06 -6.32
CA GLN A 161 8.31 -3.86 -7.37
C GLN A 161 6.92 -3.50 -6.80
N TRP A 162 6.52 -4.13 -5.70
CA TRP A 162 5.27 -3.82 -5.02
C TRP A 162 5.29 -2.42 -4.40
N ASP A 163 6.38 -2.03 -3.74
CA ASP A 163 6.55 -0.72 -3.13
C ASP A 163 6.49 0.39 -4.19
N ASP A 164 7.23 0.23 -5.29
CA ASP A 164 7.20 1.17 -6.42
C ASP A 164 5.78 1.31 -6.98
N ALA A 165 5.08 0.20 -7.19
CA ALA A 165 3.71 0.22 -7.69
C ALA A 165 2.74 0.89 -6.68
N GLU A 166 2.91 0.71 -5.38
CA GLU A 166 2.09 1.39 -4.37
C GLU A 166 2.41 2.88 -4.28
N LEU A 167 3.66 3.29 -4.44
CA LEU A 167 4.04 4.70 -4.54
C LEU A 167 3.38 5.37 -5.74
N GLU A 168 3.32 4.69 -6.90
CA GLU A 168 2.61 5.22 -8.05
C GLU A 168 1.10 5.24 -7.86
N ARG A 169 0.53 4.21 -7.25
CA ARG A 169 -0.92 4.02 -7.10
C ARG A 169 -1.54 4.91 -6.03
N VAL A 170 -0.89 5.02 -4.88
CA VAL A 170 -1.36 5.77 -3.70
C VAL A 170 -0.56 7.05 -3.50
N GLY A 171 0.77 6.97 -3.61
CA GLY A 171 1.65 8.13 -3.39
C GLY A 171 1.34 9.27 -4.34
N ARG A 172 1.23 9.01 -5.66
CA ARG A 172 0.84 10.06 -6.63
C ARG A 172 -0.58 10.58 -6.40
N ALA A 173 -1.51 9.72 -6.02
CA ALA A 173 -2.88 10.13 -5.71
C ALA A 173 -2.92 11.07 -4.49
N ASN A 174 -2.11 10.79 -3.47
CA ASN A 174 -1.97 11.62 -2.28
C ASN A 174 -1.25 12.94 -2.57
N ILE A 175 -0.15 12.93 -3.35
CA ILE A 175 0.56 14.15 -3.77
C ILE A 175 -0.37 15.05 -4.58
N ALA A 176 -1.10 14.49 -5.53
CA ALA A 176 -2.08 15.23 -6.32
C ALA A 176 -3.24 15.79 -5.48
N TRP A 177 -3.44 15.32 -4.25
CA TRP A 177 -4.46 15.86 -3.35
C TRP A 177 -3.89 16.90 -2.38
N ALA A 178 -2.67 16.70 -1.87
CA ALA A 178 -2.03 17.63 -0.94
C ALA A 178 -1.59 18.97 -1.57
N VAL A 179 -1.53 19.05 -2.90
CA VAL A 179 -1.09 20.24 -3.66
C VAL A 179 -2.29 21.11 -4.11
N TYR A 180 -3.53 20.69 -3.84
CA TYR A 180 -4.77 21.44 -4.13
C TYR A 180 -5.55 21.75 -2.86
#